data_AF-A0A078KXM0-F1
#
_entry.id   AF-A0A078KXM0-F1
#
_cell.length_a   1.000
_cell.length_b   1.000
_cell.length_c   1.000
_cell.angle_alpha   90.00
_cell.angle_beta   90.00
_cell.angle_gamma   90.00
#
_symmetry.space_group_name_H-M   'P 1'
#
loop_
_entity.id
_entity.type
_entity.pdbx_description
1 polymer ?
#
loop_
_entity_poly.entity_id
_entity_poly.type
_entity_poly.pdbx_seq_one_letter_code
_entity_poly.pdbx_strand_id
1 'polypeptide(L)'
;MSFSTDKLLRLADKLGINFGVGPCIGFDTVLAIAYLGEISDQLFNLLDFIGNHTDMEALAHEIEAAKLKVGLLGFSKRDKQLLATYQLLVSIAAICEDQYQNSTILLQTYASKQLIFSGLLKEKLLRSAEEVFILEKNEITELFELLSPYFATYPSICLGIESPDHDVFLSYSRKEKLWQLSDINDFDGESEEGEYFYSYDNESLADALADCFNDDEICLMKIKLFYRADIDSRLINRLTATLTEYAAINSRRAQMANSDGLGLLHLEAQRGNLKRVTQLLELKTNPDQLSKTNNIGPIFVACENGHLHVVQKLLATTMININQLAKNGNSLLIAACSTKQWPIVDYLLSYTNIDVNLQNSLGLSALHFAVLSQNKKICQRLIQKGANIHAFSANFGTPLKFAELLENKALLATAPCTNEHATHSPSGRVTQDDPADLYPYRID
;
A
#
# COMPACT_ATOMS: atom_id res chain seq x y z
N MET A 1 -6.32 1.09 27.08
CA MET A 1 -5.70 0.00 26.30
C MET A 1 -6.50 -0.10 25.03
N SER A 2 -6.02 0.67 24.07
CA SER A 2 -6.54 0.95 22.74
C SER A 2 -6.50 -0.30 21.87
N PHE A 3 -7.40 -0.33 20.89
CA PHE A 3 -7.31 -1.24 19.76
C PHE A 3 -5.99 -1.02 19.00
N SER A 4 -5.31 -2.11 18.64
CA SER A 4 -4.15 -2.08 17.75
C SER A 4 -4.45 -2.71 16.39
N THR A 5 -3.82 -2.17 15.34
CA THR A 5 -3.84 -2.79 13.99
C THR A 5 -3.23 -4.19 14.01
N ASP A 6 -2.24 -4.47 14.87
CA ASP A 6 -1.68 -5.80 15.08
C ASP A 6 -2.72 -6.82 15.56
N LYS A 7 -3.60 -6.45 16.51
CA LYS A 7 -4.69 -7.34 16.95
C LYS A 7 -5.68 -7.63 15.82
N LEU A 8 -6.01 -6.62 15.02
CA LEU A 8 -6.86 -6.79 13.83
C LEU A 8 -6.24 -7.80 12.86
N LEU A 9 -4.94 -7.66 12.58
CA LEU A 9 -4.20 -8.54 11.67
C LEU A 9 -4.11 -9.97 12.19
N ARG A 10 -3.78 -10.16 13.46
CA ARG A 10 -3.72 -11.48 14.10
C ARG A 10 -5.08 -12.18 14.08
N LEU A 11 -6.16 -11.46 14.34
CA LEU A 11 -7.49 -12.04 14.28
C LEU A 11 -7.88 -12.42 12.85
N ALA A 12 -7.56 -11.58 11.86
CA ALA A 12 -7.81 -11.86 10.45
C ALA A 12 -7.05 -13.11 9.99
N ASP A 13 -5.78 -13.24 10.35
CA ASP A 13 -4.95 -14.43 10.05
C ASP A 13 -5.56 -15.71 10.64
N LYS A 14 -5.98 -15.68 11.91
CA LYS A 14 -6.64 -16.83 12.57
C LYS A 14 -7.96 -17.24 11.91
N LEU A 15 -8.64 -16.31 11.25
CA LEU A 15 -9.87 -16.55 10.50
C LEU A 15 -9.63 -16.84 9.01
N GLY A 16 -8.37 -16.87 8.56
CA GLY A 16 -8.00 -17.06 7.16
C GLY A 16 -8.45 -15.92 6.24
N ILE A 17 -8.58 -14.70 6.77
CA ILE A 17 -8.97 -13.51 6.03
C ILE A 17 -7.71 -12.75 5.63
N ASN A 18 -7.43 -12.67 4.33
CA ASN A 18 -6.25 -11.99 3.81
C ASN A 18 -6.53 -10.50 3.56
N PHE A 19 -5.79 -9.61 4.22
CA PHE A 19 -5.85 -8.15 4.00
C PHE A 19 -4.90 -7.66 2.90
N GLY A 20 -4.25 -8.56 2.19
CA GLY A 20 -3.25 -8.22 1.19
C GLY A 20 -2.01 -7.62 1.84
N VAL A 21 -1.60 -6.44 1.37
CA VAL A 21 -0.30 -5.83 1.67
C VAL A 21 -0.26 -5.12 3.04
N GLY A 22 -1.37 -5.15 3.79
CA GLY A 22 -1.49 -4.57 5.12
C GLY A 22 -2.79 -3.76 5.26
N PRO A 23 -3.33 -3.60 6.47
CA PRO A 23 -4.62 -2.97 6.69
C PRO A 23 -4.57 -1.47 6.48
N CYS A 24 -3.40 -0.83 6.65
CA CYS A 24 -3.23 0.61 6.54
C CYS A 24 -3.66 1.10 5.14
N ILE A 25 -3.24 0.35 4.12
CA ILE A 25 -3.59 0.57 2.72
C ILE A 25 -5.09 0.29 2.53
N GLY A 26 -5.87 1.36 2.57
CA GLY A 26 -7.32 1.35 2.39
C GLY A 26 -8.17 1.46 3.64
N PHE A 27 -7.55 1.51 4.81
CA PHE A 27 -8.28 1.85 6.02
C PHE A 27 -8.85 3.28 5.99
N ASP A 28 -8.17 4.19 5.30
CA ASP A 28 -8.64 5.55 5.02
C ASP A 28 -10.06 5.54 4.42
N THR A 29 -10.31 4.58 3.53
CA THR A 29 -11.56 4.37 2.82
C THR A 29 -12.59 3.74 3.76
N VAL A 30 -12.17 2.82 4.63
CA VAL A 30 -13.04 2.23 5.68
C VAL A 30 -13.56 3.33 6.61
N LEU A 31 -12.66 4.20 7.10
CA LEU A 31 -13.01 5.34 7.94
C LEU A 31 -13.90 6.33 7.19
N ALA A 32 -13.61 6.63 5.92
CA ALA A 32 -14.44 7.50 5.10
C ALA A 32 -15.87 6.95 4.93
N ILE A 33 -16.01 5.65 4.67
CA ILE A 33 -17.32 4.99 4.58
C ILE A 33 -18.06 5.10 5.92
N ALA A 34 -17.36 4.89 7.04
CA ALA A 34 -17.96 4.94 8.35
C ALA A 34 -18.42 6.35 8.74
N TYR A 35 -17.57 7.35 8.48
CA TYR A 35 -17.85 8.76 8.73
C TYR A 35 -19.04 9.25 7.89
N LEU A 36 -18.99 9.05 6.58
CA LEU A 36 -20.05 9.51 5.68
C LEU A 36 -21.37 8.76 5.86
N GLY A 37 -21.28 7.51 6.33
CA GLY A 37 -22.42 6.66 6.68
C GLY A 37 -23.02 6.94 8.05
N GLU A 38 -22.45 7.85 8.84
CA GLU A 38 -22.88 8.16 10.22
C GLU A 38 -22.90 6.92 11.13
N ILE A 39 -21.88 6.07 10.99
CA ILE A 39 -21.74 4.79 11.69
C ILE A 39 -20.37 4.64 12.36
N SER A 40 -19.61 5.72 12.51
CA SER A 40 -18.28 5.70 13.16
C SER A 40 -18.34 5.06 14.55
N ASP A 41 -19.37 5.35 15.35
CA ASP A 41 -19.56 4.72 16.65
C ASP A 41 -19.69 3.19 16.55
N GLN A 42 -20.39 2.67 15.53
CA GLN A 42 -20.53 1.23 15.34
C GLN A 42 -19.20 0.59 14.94
N LEU A 43 -18.42 1.27 14.09
CA LEU A 43 -17.08 0.84 13.73
C LEU A 43 -16.17 0.80 14.98
N PHE A 44 -16.08 1.90 15.71
CA PHE A 44 -15.22 2.01 16.90
C PHE A 44 -15.60 1.01 18.00
N ASN A 45 -16.90 0.78 18.24
CA ASN A 45 -17.35 -0.27 19.17
C ASN A 45 -16.89 -1.69 18.76
N LEU A 46 -16.77 -1.98 17.46
CA LEU A 46 -16.25 -3.27 16.98
C LEU A 46 -14.73 -3.34 17.09
N LEU A 47 -14.02 -2.24 16.86
CA LEU A 47 -12.58 -2.15 17.08
C LEU A 47 -12.25 -2.31 18.57
N ASP A 48 -12.97 -1.63 19.46
CA ASP A 48 -12.85 -1.79 20.91
C ASP A 48 -13.16 -3.21 21.35
N PHE A 49 -14.17 -3.84 20.74
CA PHE A 49 -14.47 -5.24 21.02
C PHE A 49 -13.28 -6.13 20.71
N ILE A 50 -12.60 -5.96 19.57
CA ILE A 50 -11.36 -6.69 19.24
C ILE A 50 -10.25 -6.32 20.23
N GLY A 51 -10.03 -5.02 20.47
CA GLY A 51 -8.99 -4.48 21.35
C GLY A 51 -9.06 -5.01 22.78
N ASN A 52 -10.27 -5.27 23.29
CA ASN A 52 -10.49 -5.80 24.64
C ASN A 52 -10.21 -7.31 24.77
N HIS A 53 -10.00 -8.05 23.68
CA HIS A 53 -9.61 -9.46 23.76
C HIS A 53 -8.09 -9.60 23.88
N THR A 54 -7.67 -10.55 24.72
CA THR A 54 -6.26 -10.90 24.93
C THR A 54 -5.86 -12.13 24.11
N ASP A 55 -6.79 -13.04 23.85
CA ASP A 55 -6.58 -14.27 23.09
C ASP A 55 -7.37 -14.23 21.77
N MET A 56 -6.65 -13.96 20.67
CA MET A 56 -7.25 -13.88 19.33
C MET A 56 -7.66 -15.25 18.78
N GLU A 57 -7.05 -16.35 19.26
CA GLU A 57 -7.38 -17.70 18.82
C GLU A 57 -8.71 -18.15 19.42
N ALA A 58 -8.90 -17.90 20.72
CA ALA A 58 -10.18 -18.10 21.39
C ALA A 58 -11.29 -17.25 20.73
N LEU A 59 -11.02 -15.97 20.44
CA LEU A 59 -11.98 -15.10 19.76
C LEU A 59 -12.35 -15.63 18.36
N ALA A 60 -11.37 -16.07 17.57
CA ALA A 60 -11.62 -16.66 16.25
C ALA A 60 -12.51 -17.91 16.34
N HIS A 61 -12.26 -18.79 17.32
CA HIS A 61 -13.10 -19.96 17.57
C HIS A 61 -14.54 -19.58 17.98
N GLU A 62 -14.72 -18.56 18.81
CA GLU A 62 -16.05 -18.05 19.16
C GLU A 62 -16.79 -17.51 17.92
N ILE A 63 -16.09 -16.78 17.05
CA ILE A 63 -16.64 -16.28 15.79
C ILE A 63 -17.11 -17.42 14.89
N GLU A 64 -16.29 -18.45 14.69
CA GLU A 64 -16.67 -19.62 13.89
C GLU A 64 -17.85 -20.38 14.51
N ALA A 65 -17.87 -20.53 15.83
CA ALA A 65 -19.01 -21.13 16.53
C ALA A 65 -20.30 -20.30 16.35
N ALA A 66 -20.20 -18.96 16.40
CA ALA A 66 -21.33 -18.07 16.19
C ALA A 66 -21.90 -18.19 14.76
N LYS A 67 -21.03 -18.31 13.74
CA LYS A 67 -21.42 -18.55 12.34
C LYS A 67 -22.26 -19.81 12.17
N LEU A 68 -21.91 -20.90 12.88
CA LEU A 68 -22.67 -22.17 12.84
C LEU A 68 -24.03 -22.09 13.54
N LYS A 69 -24.21 -21.16 14.49
CA LYS A 69 -25.47 -20.99 15.23
C LYS A 69 -26.49 -20.10 14.53
N VAL A 70 -26.10 -19.37 13.48
CA VAL A 70 -26.99 -18.40 12.81
C VAL A 70 -28.29 -19.09 12.37
N GLY A 71 -29.43 -18.55 12.80
CA GLY A 71 -30.76 -19.09 12.48
C GLY A 71 -31.27 -20.19 13.42
N LEU A 72 -30.52 -20.58 14.45
CA LEU A 72 -30.94 -21.55 15.46
C LEU A 72 -31.62 -20.91 16.68
N LEU A 73 -32.44 -21.70 17.39
CA LEU A 73 -32.96 -21.34 18.71
C LEU A 73 -31.79 -21.17 19.70
N GLY A 74 -31.65 -19.98 20.29
CA GLY A 74 -30.55 -19.64 21.20
C GLY A 74 -29.52 -18.63 20.67
N PHE A 75 -29.73 -18.09 19.46
CA PHE A 75 -28.87 -17.05 18.89
C PHE A 75 -28.87 -15.77 19.75
N SER A 76 -27.73 -15.49 20.40
CA SER A 76 -27.60 -14.46 21.43
C SER A 76 -27.18 -13.10 20.88
N LYS A 77 -27.22 -12.06 21.74
CA LYS A 77 -26.65 -10.74 21.42
C LYS A 77 -25.13 -10.82 21.17
N ARG A 78 -24.42 -11.69 21.89
CA ARG A 78 -22.97 -11.91 21.71
C ARG A 78 -22.69 -12.52 20.33
N ASP A 79 -23.49 -13.51 19.91
CA ASP A 79 -23.32 -14.13 18.58
C ASP A 79 -23.51 -13.09 17.44
N LYS A 80 -24.42 -12.12 17.62
CA LYS A 80 -24.57 -10.99 16.67
C LYS A 80 -23.33 -10.10 16.61
N GLN A 81 -22.74 -9.78 17.77
CA GLN A 81 -21.54 -8.96 17.83
C GLN A 81 -20.33 -9.68 17.20
N LEU A 82 -20.14 -10.97 17.50
CA LEU A 82 -19.12 -11.81 16.89
C LEU A 82 -19.26 -11.88 15.36
N LEU A 83 -20.49 -12.01 14.86
CA LEU A 83 -20.75 -12.02 13.43
C LEU A 83 -20.50 -10.65 12.78
N ALA A 84 -20.83 -9.55 13.46
CA ALA A 84 -20.51 -8.20 13.00
C ALA A 84 -18.99 -7.96 12.94
N THR A 85 -18.23 -8.46 13.92
CA THR A 85 -16.75 -8.45 13.89
C THR A 85 -16.20 -9.26 12.71
N TYR A 86 -16.76 -10.43 12.42
CA TYR A 86 -16.35 -11.20 11.24
C TYR A 86 -16.62 -10.45 9.94
N GLN A 87 -17.83 -9.87 9.82
CA GLN A 87 -18.17 -9.04 8.68
C GLN A 87 -17.21 -7.85 8.57
N LEU A 88 -16.75 -7.29 9.70
CA LEU A 88 -15.79 -6.17 9.75
C LEU A 88 -14.53 -6.51 8.98
N LEU A 89 -13.92 -7.61 9.38
CA LEU A 89 -12.68 -8.10 8.78
C LEU A 89 -12.87 -8.41 7.29
N VAL A 90 -13.92 -9.14 6.93
CA VAL A 90 -14.19 -9.47 5.51
C VAL A 90 -14.33 -8.20 4.66
N SER A 91 -14.91 -7.14 5.21
CA SER A 91 -15.07 -5.91 4.43
C SER A 91 -13.80 -5.09 4.31
N ILE A 92 -12.98 -5.04 5.36
CA ILE A 92 -11.64 -4.43 5.31
C ILE A 92 -10.82 -5.16 4.25
N ALA A 93 -10.77 -6.49 4.30
CA ALA A 93 -10.08 -7.33 3.30
C ALA A 93 -10.52 -7.00 1.86
N ALA A 94 -11.83 -6.95 1.65
CA ALA A 94 -12.42 -6.63 0.37
C ALA A 94 -12.05 -5.24 -0.15
N ILE A 95 -11.84 -4.26 0.75
CA ILE A 95 -11.39 -2.91 0.43
C ILE A 95 -9.89 -2.90 0.13
N CYS A 96 -9.07 -3.55 0.96
CA CYS A 96 -7.62 -3.62 0.77
C CYS A 96 -7.24 -4.33 -0.55
N GLU A 97 -7.98 -5.37 -0.95
CA GLU A 97 -7.72 -6.15 -2.17
C GLU A 97 -7.85 -5.31 -3.46
N ASP A 98 -8.86 -4.44 -3.57
CA ASP A 98 -9.12 -3.73 -4.83
C ASP A 98 -8.31 -2.43 -4.98
N GLN A 99 -7.56 -1.99 -3.96
CA GLN A 99 -6.81 -0.72 -3.94
C GLN A 99 -5.77 -0.54 -5.05
N TYR A 100 -5.26 -1.65 -5.60
CA TYR A 100 -4.28 -1.63 -6.69
C TYR A 100 -4.92 -1.57 -8.09
N GLN A 101 -6.25 -1.51 -8.20
CA GLN A 101 -6.95 -1.25 -9.45
C GLN A 101 -7.33 0.24 -9.55
N ASN A 102 -7.54 0.79 -10.75
CA ASN A 102 -7.83 2.22 -10.97
C ASN A 102 -8.81 2.82 -9.93
N SER A 103 -8.43 3.95 -9.30
CA SER A 103 -9.16 4.64 -8.22
C SER A 103 -10.63 4.98 -8.54
N THR A 104 -10.97 5.20 -9.82
CA THR A 104 -12.36 5.45 -10.25
C THR A 104 -13.23 4.19 -10.27
N ILE A 105 -12.62 3.00 -10.39
CA ILE A 105 -13.31 1.70 -10.45
C ILE A 105 -13.54 1.14 -9.03
N LEU A 106 -12.62 1.39 -8.09
CA LEU A 106 -12.65 0.95 -6.70
C LEU A 106 -14.03 1.03 -6.03
N LEU A 107 -14.61 2.23 -6.03
CA LEU A 107 -15.84 2.50 -5.28
C LEU A 107 -17.08 1.81 -5.87
N GLN A 108 -17.09 1.54 -7.18
CA GLN A 108 -18.16 0.76 -7.81
C GLN A 108 -17.99 -0.75 -7.55
N THR A 109 -16.75 -1.23 -7.40
CA THR A 109 -16.44 -2.61 -7.01
C THR A 109 -16.87 -2.87 -5.57
N TYR A 110 -16.61 -1.95 -4.63
CA TYR A 110 -16.98 -2.09 -3.21
C TYR A 110 -18.48 -2.14 -2.95
N ALA A 111 -19.28 -1.44 -3.76
CA ALA A 111 -20.74 -1.48 -3.73
C ALA A 111 -21.32 -2.90 -3.89
N SER A 112 -20.59 -3.79 -4.58
CA SER A 112 -21.04 -5.16 -4.86
C SER A 112 -20.80 -6.14 -3.69
N LYS A 113 -19.89 -5.83 -2.76
CA LYS A 113 -19.36 -6.79 -1.77
C LYS A 113 -20.12 -6.83 -0.42
N GLN A 114 -21.33 -6.25 -0.32
CA GLN A 114 -22.22 -6.28 0.87
C GLN A 114 -21.50 -6.00 2.21
N LEU A 115 -20.65 -4.98 2.23
CA LEU A 115 -19.81 -4.59 3.38
C LEU A 115 -20.67 -4.14 4.59
N ILE A 116 -20.17 -4.30 5.82
CA ILE A 116 -20.93 -4.40 7.10
C ILE A 116 -21.99 -3.32 7.35
N PHE A 117 -21.90 -2.16 6.71
CA PHE A 117 -22.85 -1.07 6.95
C PHE A 117 -23.22 -0.30 5.68
N SER A 118 -23.28 -1.02 4.55
CA SER A 118 -23.40 -0.46 3.21
C SER A 118 -24.82 0.01 2.83
N GLY A 119 -25.38 1.02 3.49
CA GLY A 119 -26.46 1.83 2.89
C GLY A 119 -25.92 2.60 1.68
N LEU A 120 -24.92 3.44 1.92
CA LEU A 120 -24.30 4.32 0.92
C LEU A 120 -23.62 3.56 -0.24
N LEU A 121 -22.94 2.45 0.05
CA LEU A 121 -22.24 1.67 -0.96
C LEU A 121 -23.22 0.85 -1.81
N LYS A 122 -24.29 0.27 -1.24
CA LYS A 122 -25.34 -0.39 -2.04
C LYS A 122 -26.01 0.58 -3.02
N GLU A 123 -26.14 1.84 -2.63
CA GLU A 123 -26.70 2.90 -3.46
C GLU A 123 -25.66 3.58 -4.39
N LYS A 124 -24.39 3.12 -4.38
CA LYS A 124 -23.27 3.67 -5.16
C LYS A 124 -23.08 5.18 -4.97
N LEU A 125 -23.36 5.66 -3.76
CA LEU A 125 -23.30 7.07 -3.40
C LEU A 125 -21.90 7.54 -3.00
N LEU A 126 -20.91 6.66 -2.75
CA LEU A 126 -19.56 7.14 -2.46
C LEU A 126 -18.80 7.53 -3.75
N ARG A 127 -18.10 8.66 -3.71
CA ARG A 127 -17.21 9.16 -4.77
C ARG A 127 -15.90 9.62 -4.16
N SER A 128 -14.85 9.62 -4.97
CA SER A 128 -13.55 10.16 -4.60
C SER A 128 -12.89 10.93 -5.74
N ALA A 129 -12.03 11.88 -5.37
CA ALA A 129 -11.05 12.52 -6.24
C ALA A 129 -9.71 12.52 -5.52
N GLU A 130 -8.59 12.53 -6.25
CA GLU A 130 -7.26 12.47 -5.65
C GLU A 130 -6.27 13.38 -6.35
N GLU A 131 -5.42 14.04 -5.56
CA GLU A 131 -4.33 14.88 -6.04
C GLU A 131 -3.05 14.60 -5.22
N VAL A 132 -1.91 14.75 -5.88
CA VAL A 132 -0.58 14.58 -5.27
C VAL A 132 0.07 15.93 -5.06
N PHE A 133 0.62 16.10 -3.87
CA PHE A 133 1.19 17.31 -3.35
C PHE A 133 2.61 17.07 -2.83
N ILE A 134 3.46 18.06 -3.01
CA ILE A 134 4.70 18.20 -2.26
C ILE A 134 4.70 19.63 -1.72
N LEU A 135 4.57 19.76 -0.41
CA LEU A 135 4.29 21.03 0.25
C LEU A 135 5.28 21.26 1.37
N GLU A 136 5.72 22.50 1.51
CA GLU A 136 6.32 22.96 2.76
C GLU A 136 5.24 23.09 3.84
N LYS A 137 5.66 23.02 5.10
CA LYS A 137 4.75 23.07 6.25
C LYS A 137 3.80 24.27 6.25
N ASN A 138 4.29 25.46 5.87
CA ASN A 138 3.44 26.66 5.71
C ASN A 138 2.40 26.52 4.59
N GLU A 139 2.75 25.88 3.46
CA GLU A 139 1.82 25.58 2.37
C GLU A 139 0.74 24.58 2.82
N ILE A 140 1.04 23.68 3.76
CA ILE A 140 0.04 22.79 4.36
C ILE A 140 -0.97 23.62 5.17
N THR A 141 -0.51 24.52 6.03
CA THR A 141 -1.39 25.42 6.81
C THR A 141 -2.29 26.23 5.88
N GLU A 142 -1.73 26.87 4.86
CA GLU A 142 -2.48 27.64 3.86
C GLU A 142 -3.52 26.78 3.13
N LEU A 143 -3.16 25.56 2.75
CA LEU A 143 -4.09 24.63 2.11
C LEU A 143 -5.28 24.34 3.03
N PHE A 144 -5.06 24.01 4.31
CA PHE A 144 -6.16 23.70 5.22
C PHE A 144 -6.98 24.92 5.62
N GLU A 145 -6.40 26.13 5.62
CA GLU A 145 -7.15 27.39 5.70
C GLU A 145 -8.10 27.58 4.50
N LEU A 146 -7.64 27.25 3.29
CA LEU A 146 -8.47 27.30 2.07
C LEU A 146 -9.57 26.23 2.08
N LEU A 147 -9.30 25.05 2.64
CA LEU A 147 -10.25 23.94 2.67
C LEU A 147 -11.30 24.08 3.77
N SER A 148 -10.93 24.56 4.96
CA SER A 148 -11.79 24.62 6.16
C SER A 148 -13.20 25.18 5.91
N PRO A 149 -13.41 26.28 5.15
CA PRO A 149 -14.75 26.80 4.86
C PRO A 149 -15.66 25.80 4.13
N TYR A 150 -15.11 24.97 3.25
CA TYR A 150 -15.86 23.93 2.55
C TYR A 150 -16.33 22.85 3.52
N PHE A 151 -15.43 22.36 4.39
CA PHE A 151 -15.72 21.30 5.34
C PHE A 151 -16.65 21.76 6.48
N ALA A 152 -16.53 23.03 6.89
CA ALA A 152 -17.47 23.64 7.83
C ALA A 152 -18.90 23.71 7.28
N THR A 153 -19.06 23.87 5.96
CA THR A 153 -20.36 24.03 5.31
C THR A 153 -21.01 22.69 4.95
N TYR A 154 -20.22 21.69 4.56
CA TYR A 154 -20.72 20.44 3.98
C TYR A 154 -20.24 19.21 4.74
N PRO A 155 -21.09 18.60 5.60
CA PRO A 155 -20.69 17.50 6.49
C PRO A 155 -20.42 16.16 5.79
N SER A 156 -20.75 16.06 4.50
CA SER A 156 -20.66 14.82 3.74
C SER A 156 -19.35 14.71 2.95
N ILE A 157 -18.27 15.30 3.49
CA ILE A 157 -16.95 15.33 2.89
C ILE A 157 -15.90 15.00 3.96
N CYS A 158 -14.92 14.17 3.63
CA CYS A 158 -13.75 13.87 4.45
C CYS A 158 -12.52 13.64 3.57
N LEU A 159 -11.34 13.54 4.17
CA LEU A 159 -10.07 13.33 3.46
C LEU A 159 -9.39 12.06 3.95
N GLY A 160 -8.82 11.30 3.02
CA GLY A 160 -7.71 10.39 3.30
C GLY A 160 -6.43 11.05 2.81
N ILE A 161 -5.36 10.97 3.58
CA ILE A 161 -4.04 11.47 3.18
C ILE A 161 -3.05 10.34 3.30
N GLU A 162 -2.35 10.06 2.20
CA GLU A 162 -1.37 8.98 2.12
C GLU A 162 0.00 9.58 1.80
N SER A 163 0.98 9.29 2.64
CA SER A 163 2.39 9.41 2.32
C SER A 163 2.91 8.04 1.85
N PRO A 164 4.16 7.92 1.36
CA PRO A 164 4.72 6.64 0.92
C PRO A 164 4.63 5.51 1.96
N ASP A 165 4.68 5.83 3.25
CA ASP A 165 4.74 4.85 4.35
C ASP A 165 3.67 5.05 5.44
N HIS A 166 2.87 6.12 5.38
CA HIS A 166 1.87 6.46 6.41
C HIS A 166 0.55 6.94 5.82
N ASP A 167 -0.56 6.45 6.36
CA ASP A 167 -1.91 6.87 5.99
C ASP A 167 -2.59 7.53 7.19
N VAL A 168 -3.27 8.64 6.95
CA VAL A 168 -4.09 9.34 7.95
C VAL A 168 -5.46 9.66 7.38
N PHE A 169 -6.45 9.73 8.26
CA PHE A 169 -7.80 10.12 7.92
C PHE A 169 -8.17 11.43 8.60
N LEU A 170 -8.75 12.37 7.84
CA LEU A 170 -9.23 13.64 8.37
C LEU A 170 -10.74 13.78 8.21
N SER A 171 -11.41 14.10 9.32
CA SER A 171 -12.74 14.69 9.35
C SER A 171 -12.72 16.10 9.91
N TYR A 172 -13.86 16.79 9.90
CA TYR A 172 -13.97 18.15 10.41
C TYR A 172 -15.10 18.28 11.43
N SER A 173 -14.76 18.70 12.65
CA SER A 173 -15.73 19.01 13.70
C SER A 173 -16.31 20.40 13.47
N ARG A 174 -17.56 20.48 13.02
CA ARG A 174 -18.25 21.78 12.82
C ARG A 174 -18.56 22.51 14.13
N LYS A 175 -18.73 21.76 15.22
CA LYS A 175 -19.01 22.31 16.54
C LYS A 175 -17.79 23.04 17.09
N GLU A 176 -16.64 22.37 17.05
CA GLU A 176 -15.38 22.90 17.58
C GLU A 176 -14.61 23.74 16.54
N LYS A 177 -14.96 23.60 15.25
CA LYS A 177 -14.25 24.19 14.09
C LYS A 177 -12.80 23.72 13.99
N LEU A 178 -12.57 22.45 14.32
CA LEU A 178 -11.27 21.80 14.32
C LEU A 178 -11.28 20.61 13.35
N TRP A 179 -10.12 20.34 12.75
CA TRP A 179 -9.87 19.10 12.06
C TRP A 179 -9.71 17.97 13.06
N GLN A 180 -10.18 16.78 12.71
CA GLN A 180 -10.04 15.56 13.49
C GLN A 180 -9.16 14.61 12.68
N LEU A 181 -7.96 14.34 13.18
CA LEU A 181 -6.98 13.47 12.54
C LEU A 181 -6.95 12.13 13.25
N SER A 182 -7.19 11.06 12.50
CA SER A 182 -6.96 9.69 12.90
C SER A 182 -5.69 9.18 12.23
N ASP A 183 -4.68 8.83 13.04
CA ASP A 183 -3.50 8.11 12.57
C ASP A 183 -3.87 6.63 12.42
N ILE A 184 -3.85 6.13 11.19
CA ILE A 184 -4.25 4.74 10.89
C ILE A 184 -3.16 3.77 11.33
N ASN A 185 -1.90 4.21 11.32
CA ASN A 185 -0.76 3.39 11.74
C ASN A 185 -0.65 3.32 13.26
N ASP A 186 -1.03 4.40 13.96
CA ASP A 186 -0.98 4.51 15.41
C ASP A 186 -2.37 4.69 16.05
N PHE A 187 -3.30 3.78 15.74
CA PHE A 187 -4.56 3.68 16.51
C PHE A 187 -4.35 3.39 18.00
N ASP A 188 -3.14 2.99 18.38
CA ASP A 188 -2.76 2.69 19.76
C ASP A 188 -2.55 3.94 20.63
N GLY A 189 -2.58 5.14 20.04
CA GLY A 189 -2.35 6.41 20.73
C GLY A 189 -3.15 6.59 22.03
N GLU A 190 -2.44 7.03 23.07
CA GLU A 190 -2.96 7.42 24.39
C GLU A 190 -3.84 8.69 24.28
N SER A 191 -4.94 8.65 23.54
CA SER A 191 -5.93 9.72 23.65
C SER A 191 -6.48 9.67 25.08
N GLU A 192 -6.39 10.81 25.80
CA GLU A 192 -6.82 10.89 27.20
C GLU A 192 -8.31 10.50 27.37
N GLU A 193 -9.09 10.55 26.29
CA GLU A 193 -10.54 10.31 26.25
C GLU A 193 -10.95 9.00 25.53
N GLY A 194 -10.01 8.19 25.03
CA GLY A 194 -10.31 6.95 24.31
C GLY A 194 -10.92 7.15 22.92
N GLU A 195 -10.71 8.31 22.31
CA GLU A 195 -11.10 8.63 20.94
C GLU A 195 -10.07 8.13 19.93
N TYR A 196 -10.53 7.78 18.72
CA TYR A 196 -9.70 7.33 17.59
C TYR A 196 -9.14 8.50 16.75
N PHE A 197 -9.23 9.74 17.25
CA PHE A 197 -8.73 10.94 16.58
C PHE A 197 -8.26 11.98 17.60
N TYR A 198 -7.40 12.88 17.14
CA TYR A 198 -7.02 14.10 17.84
C TYR A 198 -7.55 15.32 17.08
N SER A 199 -7.86 16.41 17.80
CA SER A 199 -8.42 17.62 17.21
C SER A 199 -7.37 18.72 17.07
N TYR A 200 -7.32 19.36 15.90
CA TYR A 200 -6.32 20.37 15.55
C TYR A 200 -6.93 21.58 14.85
N ASP A 201 -6.39 22.77 15.10
CA ASP A 201 -6.57 23.90 14.19
C ASP A 201 -5.68 23.75 12.94
N ASN A 202 -5.75 24.69 11.99
CA ASN A 202 -5.01 24.56 10.74
C ASN A 202 -3.49 24.57 10.91
N GLU A 203 -2.98 25.34 11.87
CA GLU A 203 -1.53 25.45 12.13
C GLU A 203 -1.04 24.17 12.78
N SER A 204 -1.69 23.75 13.87
CA SER A 204 -1.34 22.54 14.61
C SER A 204 -1.56 21.26 13.80
N LEU A 205 -2.47 21.27 12.81
CA LEU A 205 -2.65 20.15 11.89
C LEU A 205 -1.46 19.96 10.95
N ALA A 206 -0.84 21.05 10.49
CA ALA A 206 0.34 20.96 9.63
C ALA A 206 1.52 20.32 10.39
N ASP A 207 1.69 20.67 11.66
CA ASP A 207 2.64 20.04 12.58
C ASP A 207 2.33 18.56 12.75
N ALA A 208 1.08 18.21 13.06
CA ALA A 208 0.67 16.82 13.25
C ALA A 208 0.88 15.96 12.00
N LEU A 209 0.57 16.48 10.80
CA LEU A 209 0.80 15.77 9.54
C LEU A 209 2.29 15.56 9.25
N ALA A 210 3.12 16.57 9.50
CA ALA A 210 4.57 16.48 9.35
C ALA A 210 5.16 15.40 10.28
N ASP A 211 4.70 15.39 11.54
CA ASP A 211 5.09 14.39 12.55
C ASP A 211 4.66 12.97 12.13
N CYS A 212 3.40 12.78 11.73
CA CYS A 212 2.89 11.48 11.24
C CYS A 212 3.71 10.95 10.07
N PHE A 213 4.18 11.82 9.17
CA PHE A 213 4.92 11.41 7.98
C PHE A 213 6.43 11.28 8.20
N ASN A 214 6.94 11.59 9.40
CA ASN A 214 8.37 11.73 9.67
C ASN A 214 9.07 12.67 8.67
N ASP A 215 8.37 13.72 8.25
CA ASP A 215 8.84 14.72 7.30
C ASP A 215 9.07 16.05 8.04
N ASP A 216 10.34 16.50 8.13
CA ASP A 216 10.67 17.69 8.94
C ASP A 216 10.12 19.01 8.34
N GLU A 217 10.26 19.20 7.02
CA GLU A 217 10.01 20.51 6.37
C GLU A 217 9.14 20.40 5.11
N ILE A 218 9.24 19.29 4.38
CA ILE A 218 8.54 19.06 3.11
C ILE A 218 7.78 17.75 3.23
N CYS A 219 6.45 17.84 3.16
CA CYS A 219 5.58 16.68 3.16
C CYS A 219 5.23 16.27 1.73
N LEU A 220 5.48 15.01 1.41
CA LEU A 220 5.05 14.39 0.16
C LEU A 220 3.80 13.56 0.43
N MET A 221 2.66 13.99 -0.10
CA MET A 221 1.37 13.38 0.22
C MET A 221 0.44 13.30 -0.98
N LYS A 222 -0.46 12.31 -0.95
CA LYS A 222 -1.61 12.19 -1.81
C LYS A 222 -2.86 12.45 -0.98
N ILE A 223 -3.65 13.44 -1.37
CA ILE A 223 -4.92 13.74 -0.71
C ILE A 223 -6.04 13.13 -1.54
N LYS A 224 -6.80 12.23 -0.92
CA LYS A 224 -8.05 11.68 -1.43
C LYS A 224 -9.22 12.41 -0.79
N LEU A 225 -10.02 13.07 -1.63
CA LEU A 225 -11.27 13.71 -1.25
C LEU A 225 -12.42 12.70 -1.36
N PHE A 226 -13.00 12.29 -0.24
CA PHE A 226 -14.17 11.41 -0.20
C PHE A 226 -15.45 12.21 0.01
N TYR A 227 -16.50 11.88 -0.74
CA TYR A 227 -17.78 12.58 -0.63
C TYR A 227 -18.96 11.73 -1.10
N ARG A 228 -20.16 12.08 -0.61
CA ARG A 228 -21.41 11.49 -1.09
C ARG A 228 -21.84 12.08 -2.44
N ALA A 229 -22.38 11.24 -3.31
CA ALA A 229 -22.74 11.56 -4.69
C ALA A 229 -23.98 12.44 -4.81
N ASP A 230 -24.75 12.58 -3.72
CA ASP A 230 -25.90 13.47 -3.62
C ASP A 230 -25.52 14.92 -3.30
N ILE A 231 -24.23 15.20 -3.06
CA ILE A 231 -23.73 16.57 -2.89
C ILE A 231 -23.78 17.34 -4.21
N ASP A 232 -24.00 18.65 -4.11
CA ASP A 232 -23.98 19.56 -5.27
C ASP A 232 -22.66 19.44 -6.05
N SER A 233 -22.77 18.97 -7.29
CA SER A 233 -21.66 18.88 -8.24
C SER A 233 -20.87 20.20 -8.39
N ARG A 234 -21.50 21.37 -8.26
CA ARG A 234 -20.81 22.67 -8.35
C ARG A 234 -19.86 22.90 -7.19
N LEU A 235 -20.21 22.41 -6.00
CA LEU A 235 -19.34 22.46 -4.84
C LEU A 235 -18.12 21.56 -5.07
N ILE A 236 -18.35 20.29 -5.39
CA ILE A 236 -17.29 19.31 -5.60
C ILE A 236 -16.34 19.79 -6.71
N ASN A 237 -16.88 20.28 -7.83
CA ASN A 237 -16.06 20.81 -8.91
C ASN A 237 -15.19 21.99 -8.47
N ARG A 238 -15.70 22.89 -7.61
CA ARG A 238 -14.89 24.00 -7.06
C ARG A 238 -13.80 23.47 -6.13
N LEU A 239 -14.14 22.56 -5.22
CA LEU A 239 -13.19 21.99 -4.27
C LEU A 239 -12.07 21.22 -4.99
N THR A 240 -12.44 20.36 -5.95
CA THR A 240 -11.47 19.65 -6.80
C THR A 240 -10.63 20.63 -7.62
N ALA A 241 -11.22 21.69 -8.18
CA ALA A 241 -10.44 22.71 -8.90
C ALA A 241 -9.43 23.42 -7.98
N THR A 242 -9.82 23.78 -6.75
CA THR A 242 -8.92 24.35 -5.75
C THR A 242 -7.77 23.40 -5.42
N LEU A 243 -8.06 22.11 -5.20
CA LEU A 243 -7.02 21.10 -4.96
C LEU A 243 -6.08 20.94 -6.16
N THR A 244 -6.60 20.85 -7.39
CA THR A 244 -5.81 20.73 -8.60
C THR A 244 -4.94 21.98 -8.86
N GLU A 245 -5.47 23.18 -8.61
CA GLU A 245 -4.71 24.44 -8.72
C GLU A 245 -3.58 24.49 -7.69
N TYR A 246 -3.88 24.14 -6.43
CA TYR A 246 -2.87 24.09 -5.38
C TYR A 246 -1.83 22.98 -5.61
N ALA A 247 -2.22 21.86 -6.24
CA ALA A 247 -1.33 20.75 -6.62
C ALA A 247 -0.51 21.02 -7.90
N ALA A 248 -0.68 22.18 -8.54
CA ALA A 248 -0.05 22.47 -9.82
C ALA A 248 1.48 22.32 -9.73
N ILE A 249 2.02 21.52 -10.65
CA ILE A 249 3.46 21.28 -10.76
C ILE A 249 4.12 22.50 -11.43
N ASN A 250 5.13 23.04 -10.77
CA ASN A 250 6.01 24.06 -11.29
C ASN A 250 7.48 23.63 -11.14
N SER A 251 8.42 24.41 -11.68
CA SER A 251 9.84 24.08 -11.64
C SER A 251 10.40 23.93 -10.23
N ARG A 252 9.86 24.64 -9.23
CA ARG A 252 10.28 24.51 -7.82
C ARG A 252 9.82 23.15 -7.27
N ARG A 253 8.51 22.87 -7.31
CA ARG A 253 7.92 21.63 -6.78
C ARG A 253 8.45 20.38 -7.48
N ALA A 254 8.76 20.47 -8.77
CA ALA A 254 9.35 19.38 -9.54
C ALA A 254 10.75 18.96 -9.03
N GLN A 255 11.45 19.81 -8.27
CA GLN A 255 12.79 19.57 -7.73
C GLN A 255 12.78 19.32 -6.22
N MET A 256 11.62 19.45 -5.56
CA MET A 256 11.49 19.20 -4.14
C MET A 256 11.54 17.70 -3.84
N ALA A 257 12.02 17.39 -2.64
CA ALA A 257 12.02 16.05 -2.09
C ALA A 257 11.78 16.12 -0.58
N ASN A 258 11.13 15.11 -0.03
CA ASN A 258 10.91 15.00 1.41
C ASN A 258 12.20 14.55 2.16
N SER A 259 12.08 14.28 3.46
CA SER A 259 13.23 13.92 4.31
C SER A 259 13.94 12.64 3.82
N ASP A 260 13.20 11.69 3.26
CA ASP A 260 13.71 10.46 2.64
C ASP A 260 14.26 10.67 1.22
N GLY A 261 14.14 11.86 0.65
CA GLY A 261 14.56 12.12 -0.73
C GLY A 261 13.59 11.57 -1.78
N LEU A 262 12.33 11.30 -1.41
CA LEU A 262 11.25 11.01 -2.33
C LEU A 262 10.65 12.33 -2.85
N GLY A 263 10.37 12.40 -4.15
CA GLY A 263 9.75 13.56 -4.78
C GLY A 263 8.49 13.19 -5.57
N LEU A 264 7.90 14.18 -6.26
CA LEU A 264 6.70 13.97 -7.09
C LEU A 264 6.90 12.85 -8.13
N LEU A 265 8.11 12.69 -8.66
CA LEU A 265 8.37 11.67 -9.67
C LEU A 265 8.23 10.25 -9.10
N HIS A 266 8.56 10.02 -7.83
CA HIS A 266 8.36 8.73 -7.16
C HIS A 266 6.86 8.41 -7.03
N LEU A 267 6.04 9.34 -6.51
CA LEU A 267 4.59 9.11 -6.37
C LEU A 267 3.88 9.00 -7.73
N GLU A 268 4.21 9.82 -8.72
CA GLU A 268 3.58 9.71 -10.04
C GLU A 268 4.01 8.44 -10.78
N ALA A 269 5.22 7.93 -10.48
CA ALA A 269 5.65 6.62 -10.95
C ALA A 269 4.91 5.47 -10.26
N GLN A 270 4.66 5.57 -8.95
CA GLN A 270 3.82 4.64 -8.18
C GLN A 270 2.39 4.58 -8.68
N ARG A 271 1.84 5.70 -9.14
CA ARG A 271 0.47 5.80 -9.68
C ARG A 271 0.37 5.46 -11.17
N GLY A 272 1.50 5.33 -11.86
CA GLY A 272 1.51 5.12 -13.30
C GLY A 272 1.02 6.33 -14.10
N ASN A 273 1.12 7.54 -13.57
CA ASN A 273 0.62 8.74 -14.25
C ASN A 273 1.61 9.26 -15.30
N LEU A 274 1.57 8.67 -16.49
CA LEU A 274 2.50 8.98 -17.57
C LEU A 274 2.57 10.48 -17.91
N LYS A 275 1.42 11.18 -17.83
CA LYS A 275 1.32 12.60 -18.16
C LYS A 275 2.13 13.43 -17.16
N ARG A 276 1.92 13.22 -15.85
CA ARG A 276 2.67 13.95 -14.81
C ARG A 276 4.15 13.54 -14.79
N VAL A 277 4.47 12.26 -14.99
CA VAL A 277 5.86 11.79 -15.18
C VAL A 277 6.53 12.53 -16.34
N THR A 278 5.86 12.63 -17.49
CA THR A 278 6.43 13.33 -18.66
C THR A 278 6.65 14.81 -18.37
N GLN A 279 5.68 15.48 -17.73
CA GLN A 279 5.80 16.88 -17.34
C GLN A 279 6.96 17.13 -16.36
N LEU A 280 7.14 16.26 -15.36
CA LEU A 280 8.26 16.36 -14.40
C LEU A 280 9.62 16.20 -15.10
N LEU A 281 9.74 15.24 -16.02
CA LEU A 281 10.97 15.06 -16.82
C LEU A 281 11.27 16.27 -17.73
N GLU A 282 10.23 16.90 -18.30
CA GLU A 282 10.36 18.15 -19.06
C GLU A 282 10.86 19.31 -18.20
N LEU A 283 10.43 19.36 -16.93
CA LEU A 283 10.90 20.28 -15.88
C LEU A 283 12.27 19.89 -15.29
N LYS A 284 12.97 18.93 -15.91
CA LYS A 284 14.32 18.48 -15.53
C LYS A 284 14.41 17.88 -14.13
N THR A 285 13.33 17.29 -13.61
CA THR A 285 13.41 16.47 -12.39
C THR A 285 14.42 15.35 -12.59
N ASN A 286 15.25 15.06 -11.58
CA ASN A 286 16.21 13.96 -11.64
C ASN A 286 15.48 12.60 -11.59
N PRO A 287 15.49 11.79 -12.67
CA PRO A 287 14.83 10.49 -12.67
C PRO A 287 15.62 9.38 -11.99
N ASP A 288 16.88 9.64 -11.64
CA ASP A 288 17.76 8.73 -10.89
C ASP A 288 17.82 9.10 -9.40
N GLN A 289 16.92 9.96 -8.92
CA GLN A 289 16.88 10.35 -7.51
C GLN A 289 16.49 9.16 -6.64
N LEU A 290 17.38 8.80 -5.71
CA LEU A 290 17.20 7.63 -4.84
C LEU A 290 16.72 8.05 -3.47
N SER A 291 15.80 7.26 -2.90
CA SER A 291 15.43 7.41 -1.50
C SER A 291 16.60 7.04 -0.59
N LYS A 292 16.70 7.69 0.57
CA LYS A 292 17.79 7.50 1.54
C LYS A 292 17.61 6.20 2.31
N THR A 293 16.38 5.87 2.66
CA THR A 293 16.00 4.70 3.47
C THR A 293 16.27 3.39 2.72
N ASN A 294 15.85 3.31 1.46
CA ASN A 294 15.71 2.07 0.70
C ASN A 294 16.52 2.05 -0.61
N ASN A 295 17.18 3.15 -0.96
CA ASN A 295 17.96 3.27 -2.19
C ASN A 295 17.11 3.00 -3.47
N ILE A 296 15.84 3.38 -3.43
CA ILE A 296 14.88 3.17 -4.52
C ILE A 296 14.67 4.45 -5.32
N GLY A 297 14.67 4.33 -6.66
CA GLY A 297 14.33 5.43 -7.57
C GLY A 297 12.93 5.28 -8.17
N PRO A 298 12.42 6.29 -8.88
CA PRO A 298 11.08 6.27 -9.48
C PRO A 298 10.82 5.06 -10.38
N ILE A 299 11.84 4.61 -11.13
CA ILE A 299 11.71 3.43 -11.98
C ILE A 299 11.51 2.13 -11.19
N PHE A 300 12.13 2.01 -10.01
CA PHE A 300 11.95 0.84 -9.14
C PHE A 300 10.49 0.76 -8.70
N VAL A 301 9.94 1.88 -8.25
CA VAL A 301 8.55 2.00 -7.82
C VAL A 301 7.58 1.69 -8.97
N ALA A 302 7.84 2.18 -10.18
CA ALA A 302 7.04 1.84 -11.37
C ALA A 302 7.12 0.36 -11.76
N CYS A 303 8.28 -0.27 -11.62
CA CYS A 303 8.48 -1.70 -11.87
C CYS A 303 7.68 -2.56 -10.88
N GLU A 304 7.74 -2.22 -9.60
CA GLU A 304 7.03 -2.91 -8.52
C GLU A 304 5.51 -2.81 -8.70
N ASN A 305 5.00 -1.63 -9.05
CA ASN A 305 3.57 -1.33 -9.20
C ASN A 305 3.00 -1.67 -10.60
N GLY A 306 3.79 -2.20 -11.53
CA GLY A 306 3.26 -2.71 -12.80
C GLY A 306 3.07 -1.68 -13.91
N HIS A 307 3.62 -0.48 -13.79
CA HIS A 307 3.38 0.63 -14.73
C HIS A 307 4.35 0.64 -15.91
N LEU A 308 4.18 -0.32 -16.82
CA LEU A 308 5.06 -0.52 -17.99
C LEU A 308 5.34 0.77 -18.79
N HIS A 309 4.32 1.58 -19.05
CA HIS A 309 4.48 2.82 -19.84
C HIS A 309 5.34 3.87 -19.12
N VAL A 310 5.31 3.91 -17.78
CA VAL A 310 6.22 4.76 -17.00
C VAL A 310 7.65 4.22 -17.06
N VAL A 311 7.82 2.90 -16.88
CA VAL A 311 9.13 2.25 -17.01
C VAL A 311 9.76 2.53 -18.38
N GLN A 312 8.98 2.40 -19.46
CA GLN A 312 9.40 2.73 -20.82
C GLN A 312 9.84 4.19 -20.95
N LYS A 313 9.04 5.12 -20.42
CA LYS A 313 9.34 6.56 -20.48
C LYS A 313 10.62 6.91 -19.73
N LEU A 314 10.81 6.37 -18.53
CA LEU A 314 12.01 6.60 -17.71
C LEU A 314 13.26 6.07 -18.43
N LEU A 315 13.26 4.80 -18.85
CA LEU A 315 14.41 4.20 -19.56
C LEU A 315 14.71 4.84 -20.92
N ALA A 316 13.75 5.50 -21.56
CA ALA A 316 13.97 6.23 -22.81
C ALA A 316 14.57 7.62 -22.61
N THR A 317 14.38 8.23 -21.44
CA THR A 317 14.72 9.64 -21.21
C THR A 317 16.10 9.82 -20.56
N THR A 318 16.61 8.79 -19.86
CA THR A 318 17.86 8.89 -19.10
C THR A 318 18.70 7.63 -19.12
N MET A 319 19.99 7.79 -18.79
CA MET A 319 20.96 6.70 -18.60
C MET A 319 20.75 6.00 -17.26
N ILE A 320 19.50 5.64 -16.94
CA ILE A 320 19.16 4.86 -15.74
C ILE A 320 19.91 3.52 -15.80
N ASN A 321 20.54 3.16 -14.70
CA ASN A 321 21.14 1.84 -14.55
C ASN A 321 20.02 0.79 -14.41
N ILE A 322 19.76 0.02 -15.47
CA ILE A 322 18.75 -1.05 -15.47
C ILE A 322 19.02 -2.16 -14.42
N ASN A 323 20.25 -2.27 -13.94
CA ASN A 323 20.71 -3.22 -12.93
C ASN A 323 20.85 -2.58 -11.54
N GLN A 324 20.29 -1.40 -11.32
CA GLN A 324 20.30 -0.75 -10.02
C GLN A 324 19.69 -1.66 -8.94
N LEU A 325 20.31 -1.64 -7.75
CA LEU A 325 19.86 -2.38 -6.58
C LEU A 325 19.26 -1.45 -5.54
N ALA A 326 18.09 -1.82 -5.00
CA ALA A 326 17.58 -1.28 -3.75
C ALA A 326 18.46 -1.76 -2.57
N LYS A 327 18.24 -1.20 -1.38
CA LYS A 327 19.00 -1.53 -0.16
C LYS A 327 18.90 -3.00 0.24
N ASN A 328 17.75 -3.62 0.01
CA ASN A 328 17.55 -5.06 0.22
C ASN A 328 18.18 -5.94 -0.89
N GLY A 329 18.88 -5.34 -1.86
CA GLY A 329 19.50 -6.03 -2.99
C GLY A 329 18.54 -6.41 -4.11
N ASN A 330 17.26 -6.03 -4.05
CA ASN A 330 16.35 -6.23 -5.19
C ASN A 330 16.78 -5.35 -6.36
N SER A 331 16.94 -5.94 -7.55
CA SER A 331 17.04 -5.20 -8.81
C SER A 331 15.66 -4.87 -9.37
N LEU A 332 15.60 -4.01 -10.40
CA LEU A 332 14.35 -3.74 -11.13
C LEU A 332 13.69 -5.04 -11.66
N LEU A 333 14.51 -5.98 -12.14
CA LEU A 333 14.05 -7.27 -12.63
C LEU A 333 13.51 -8.14 -11.50
N ILE A 334 14.18 -8.15 -10.33
CA ILE A 334 13.69 -8.88 -9.16
C ILE A 334 12.36 -8.30 -8.69
N ALA A 335 12.25 -6.98 -8.56
CA ALA A 335 11.02 -6.29 -8.13
C ALA A 335 9.84 -6.64 -9.05
N ALA A 336 10.02 -6.53 -10.36
CA ALA A 336 8.99 -6.89 -11.33
C ALA A 336 8.62 -8.39 -11.30
N CYS A 337 9.58 -9.29 -11.03
CA CYS A 337 9.29 -10.71 -10.87
C CYS A 337 8.56 -11.03 -9.56
N SER A 338 8.94 -10.40 -8.44
CA SER A 338 8.32 -10.64 -7.13
C SER A 338 6.87 -10.16 -7.09
N THR A 339 6.55 -9.07 -7.80
CA THR A 339 5.18 -8.56 -7.93
C THR A 339 4.46 -9.07 -9.19
N LYS A 340 5.02 -10.08 -9.87
CA LYS A 340 4.39 -10.77 -11.02
C LYS A 340 4.07 -9.83 -12.20
N GLN A 341 4.82 -8.75 -12.38
CA GLN A 341 4.63 -7.74 -13.43
C GLN A 341 5.27 -8.19 -14.75
N TRP A 342 4.74 -9.27 -15.33
CA TRP A 342 5.33 -9.95 -16.48
C TRP A 342 5.57 -9.08 -17.73
N PRO A 343 4.70 -8.11 -18.09
CA PRO A 343 4.98 -7.20 -19.20
C PRO A 343 6.26 -6.37 -18.99
N ILE A 344 6.53 -5.95 -17.75
CA ILE A 344 7.78 -5.24 -17.40
C ILE A 344 8.95 -6.20 -17.43
N VAL A 345 8.82 -7.42 -16.90
CA VAL A 345 9.88 -8.44 -17.00
C VAL A 345 10.25 -8.69 -18.46
N ASP A 346 9.26 -8.89 -19.33
CA ASP A 346 9.47 -9.10 -20.76
C ASP A 346 10.18 -7.90 -21.43
N TYR A 347 9.89 -6.68 -20.99
CA TYR A 347 10.53 -5.45 -21.46
C TYR A 347 11.97 -5.29 -20.96
N LEU A 348 12.22 -5.49 -19.66
CA LEU A 348 13.56 -5.44 -19.06
C LEU A 348 14.49 -6.49 -19.68
N LEU A 349 13.98 -7.71 -19.93
CA LEU A 349 14.74 -8.77 -20.61
C LEU A 349 15.05 -8.47 -22.08
N SER A 350 14.42 -7.45 -22.70
CA SER A 350 14.77 -7.04 -24.07
C SER A 350 16.10 -6.29 -24.13
N TYR A 351 16.55 -5.70 -23.02
CA TYR A 351 17.84 -5.02 -22.94
C TYR A 351 18.99 -6.03 -22.98
N THR A 352 20.09 -5.63 -23.62
CA THR A 352 21.28 -6.49 -23.79
C THR A 352 22.18 -6.51 -22.56
N ASN A 353 22.20 -5.42 -21.80
CA ASN A 353 23.01 -5.23 -20.60
C ASN A 353 22.30 -5.62 -19.29
N ILE A 354 21.10 -6.20 -19.35
CA ILE A 354 20.39 -6.69 -18.16
C ILE A 354 21.12 -7.87 -17.52
N ASP A 355 21.40 -7.78 -16.22
CA ASP A 355 21.97 -8.87 -15.44
C ASP A 355 20.84 -9.68 -14.78
N VAL A 356 20.57 -10.85 -15.34
CA VAL A 356 19.53 -11.78 -14.85
C VAL A 356 19.95 -12.59 -13.62
N ASN A 357 21.23 -12.49 -13.23
CA ASN A 357 21.83 -13.27 -12.15
C ASN A 357 22.00 -12.51 -10.84
N LEU A 358 21.60 -11.23 -10.79
CA LEU A 358 21.55 -10.48 -9.53
C LEU A 358 20.71 -11.23 -8.49
N GLN A 359 21.16 -11.17 -7.25
CA GLN A 359 20.52 -11.77 -6.09
C GLN A 359 20.29 -10.68 -5.04
N ASN A 360 19.13 -10.73 -4.39
CA ASN A 360 18.87 -9.87 -3.25
C ASN A 360 19.59 -10.35 -1.99
N SER A 361 19.42 -9.65 -0.87
CA SER A 361 20.07 -9.96 0.41
C SER A 361 19.78 -11.37 0.94
N LEU A 362 18.70 -12.01 0.47
CA LEU A 362 18.32 -13.38 0.80
C LEU A 362 18.87 -14.42 -0.18
N GLY A 363 19.71 -14.01 -1.13
CA GLY A 363 20.22 -14.88 -2.20
C GLY A 363 19.18 -15.22 -3.26
N LEU A 364 18.06 -14.50 -3.34
CA LEU A 364 17.00 -14.80 -4.31
C LEU A 364 17.21 -13.98 -5.58
N SER A 365 17.23 -14.67 -6.72
CA SER A 365 17.29 -14.09 -8.06
C SER A 365 15.90 -14.01 -8.72
N ALA A 366 15.81 -13.29 -9.83
CA ALA A 366 14.58 -13.21 -10.64
C ALA A 366 14.03 -14.60 -11.04
N LEU A 367 14.91 -15.59 -11.24
CA LEU A 367 14.51 -16.95 -11.57
C LEU A 367 13.83 -17.67 -10.40
N HIS A 368 14.23 -17.42 -9.15
CA HIS A 368 13.54 -17.97 -7.99
C HIS A 368 12.07 -17.51 -7.95
N PHE A 369 11.82 -16.22 -8.12
CA PHE A 369 10.48 -15.65 -8.13
C PHE A 369 9.63 -16.10 -9.33
N ALA A 370 10.24 -16.27 -10.50
CA ALA A 370 9.56 -16.81 -11.67
C ALA A 370 9.10 -18.27 -11.46
N VAL A 371 9.91 -19.07 -10.76
CA VAL A 371 9.58 -20.46 -10.38
C VAL A 371 8.47 -20.51 -9.35
N LEU A 372 8.58 -19.70 -8.28
CA LEU A 372 7.53 -19.51 -7.28
C LEU A 372 6.18 -19.23 -7.92
N SER A 373 6.18 -18.36 -8.93
CA SER A 373 4.96 -17.94 -9.64
C SER A 373 4.50 -18.93 -10.72
N GLN A 374 5.20 -20.06 -10.91
CA GLN A 374 4.94 -21.06 -11.95
C GLN A 374 4.83 -20.50 -13.38
N ASN A 375 5.46 -19.35 -13.65
CA ASN A 375 5.38 -18.71 -14.96
C ASN A 375 6.41 -19.31 -15.93
N LYS A 376 5.98 -20.34 -16.67
CA LYS A 376 6.84 -21.07 -17.61
C LYS A 376 7.51 -20.19 -18.65
N LYS A 377 6.77 -19.24 -19.24
CA LYS A 377 7.30 -18.36 -20.28
C LYS A 377 8.45 -17.51 -19.74
N ILE A 378 8.28 -16.94 -18.55
CA ILE A 378 9.30 -16.10 -17.93
C ILE A 378 10.52 -16.91 -17.50
N CYS A 379 10.32 -18.10 -16.90
CA CYS A 379 11.42 -19.01 -16.57
C CYS A 379 12.28 -19.33 -17.81
N GLN A 380 11.65 -19.68 -18.93
CA GLN A 380 12.34 -19.97 -20.18
C GLN A 380 13.12 -18.78 -20.72
N ARG A 381 12.52 -17.58 -20.69
CA ARG A 381 13.20 -16.35 -21.13
C ARG A 381 14.41 -15.99 -20.26
N LEU A 382 14.29 -16.15 -18.94
CA LEU A 382 15.39 -15.93 -18.01
C LEU A 382 16.54 -16.92 -18.28
N ILE A 383 16.25 -18.20 -18.45
CA ILE A 383 17.24 -19.24 -18.79
C ILE A 383 17.92 -18.95 -20.14
N GLN A 384 17.14 -18.56 -21.16
CA GLN A 384 17.68 -18.14 -22.47
C GLN A 384 18.62 -16.92 -22.37
N LYS A 385 18.39 -16.05 -21.38
CA LYS A 385 19.26 -14.92 -21.05
C LYS A 385 20.42 -15.28 -20.11
N GLY A 386 20.61 -16.56 -19.80
CA GLY A 386 21.73 -17.05 -19.00
C GLY A 386 21.49 -17.01 -17.49
N ALA A 387 20.23 -17.08 -17.04
CA ALA A 387 19.93 -17.18 -15.61
C ALA A 387 20.49 -18.48 -15.01
N ASN A 388 21.20 -18.34 -13.90
CA ASN A 388 21.85 -19.42 -13.18
C ASN A 388 20.81 -20.26 -12.42
N ILE A 389 20.52 -21.45 -12.94
CA ILE A 389 19.61 -22.42 -12.32
C ILE A 389 20.13 -22.98 -10.98
N HIS A 390 21.40 -22.74 -10.65
CA HIS A 390 22.08 -23.12 -9.41
C HIS A 390 22.38 -21.93 -8.49
N ALA A 391 21.82 -20.74 -8.76
CA ALA A 391 21.93 -19.61 -7.84
C ALA A 391 21.40 -20.04 -6.45
N PHE A 392 22.18 -19.87 -5.40
CA PHE A 392 21.85 -20.42 -4.08
C PHE A 392 21.31 -19.34 -3.14
N SER A 393 20.18 -19.66 -2.51
CA SER A 393 19.64 -18.97 -1.34
C SER A 393 19.71 -19.91 -0.12
N ALA A 394 20.19 -19.42 1.02
CA ALA A 394 20.32 -20.22 2.24
C ALA A 394 18.97 -20.80 2.71
N ASN A 395 17.90 -20.01 2.59
CA ASN A 395 16.57 -20.39 3.08
C ASN A 395 15.73 -21.11 2.02
N PHE A 396 15.99 -20.86 0.73
CA PHE A 396 15.13 -21.32 -0.37
C PHE A 396 15.82 -22.32 -1.32
N GLY A 397 17.10 -22.62 -1.12
CA GLY A 397 17.87 -23.50 -1.98
C GLY A 397 18.15 -22.87 -3.36
N THR A 398 18.17 -23.70 -4.41
CA THR A 398 18.36 -23.25 -5.79
C THR A 398 17.03 -23.17 -6.54
N PRO A 399 16.92 -22.39 -7.64
CA PRO A 399 15.71 -22.37 -8.47
C PRO A 399 15.32 -23.77 -8.96
N LEU A 400 16.31 -24.60 -9.30
CA LEU A 400 16.07 -25.99 -9.68
C LEU A 400 15.46 -26.80 -8.54
N LYS A 401 16.01 -26.69 -7.32
CA LYS A 401 15.47 -27.42 -6.17
C LYS A 401 14.06 -26.96 -5.83
N PHE A 402 13.81 -25.67 -5.97
CA PHE A 402 12.50 -25.07 -5.76
C PHE A 402 11.48 -25.53 -6.82
N ALA A 403 11.92 -25.69 -8.07
CA ALA A 403 11.08 -26.24 -9.14
C ALA A 403 10.72 -27.72 -8.92
N GLU A 404 11.63 -28.53 -8.37
CA GLU A 404 11.34 -29.92 -7.97
C GLU A 404 10.29 -29.98 -6.86
N LEU A 405 10.43 -29.14 -5.82
CA LEU A 405 9.52 -29.12 -4.67
C LEU A 405 8.08 -28.73 -5.07
N LEU A 406 7.95 -27.80 -6.02
CA LEU A 406 6.66 -27.29 -6.49
C LEU A 406 6.07 -28.11 -7.65
N GLU A 407 6.69 -29.25 -8.02
CA GLU A 407 6.36 -30.01 -9.24
C GLU A 407 6.31 -29.14 -10.51
N ASN A 408 7.10 -28.07 -10.53
CA ASN A 408 7.06 -27.05 -11.56
C ASN A 408 7.75 -27.55 -12.84
N LYS A 409 6.94 -28.11 -13.73
CA LYS A 409 7.36 -28.62 -15.05
C LYS A 409 8.03 -27.58 -15.95
N ALA A 410 7.94 -26.28 -15.64
CA ALA A 410 8.55 -25.22 -16.44
C ALA A 410 10.07 -25.30 -16.48
N LEU A 411 10.70 -25.52 -15.33
CA LEU A 411 12.15 -25.58 -15.19
C LEU A 411 12.67 -27.00 -15.47
N LEU A 412 11.93 -28.02 -15.06
CA LEU A 412 12.28 -29.43 -15.29
C LEU A 412 12.37 -29.81 -16.78
N ALA A 413 11.63 -29.13 -17.67
CA ALA A 413 11.69 -29.36 -19.11
C ALA A 413 12.81 -28.56 -19.82
N THR A 414 13.45 -27.61 -19.12
CA THR A 414 14.39 -26.65 -19.72
C THR A 414 15.79 -26.69 -19.09
N ALA A 415 15.96 -27.33 -17.94
CA ALA A 415 17.27 -27.70 -17.42
C ALA A 415 17.89 -28.74 -18.36
N PRO A 416 19.10 -28.50 -18.92
CA PRO A 416 19.82 -29.57 -19.58
C PRO A 416 20.04 -30.71 -18.58
N CYS A 417 19.84 -31.96 -19.00
CA CYS A 417 20.22 -33.12 -18.21
C CYS A 417 21.75 -33.09 -17.96
N THR A 418 22.19 -32.41 -16.92
CA THR A 418 23.58 -32.47 -16.47
C THR A 418 23.59 -33.28 -15.19
N ASN A 419 24.10 -34.50 -15.33
CA ASN A 419 24.40 -35.43 -14.25
C ASN A 419 25.06 -34.71 -13.08
N GLU A 420 24.55 -35.03 -11.89
CA GLU A 420 25.17 -34.76 -10.60
C GLU A 420 26.66 -35.17 -10.62
N HIS A 421 27.50 -34.27 -10.11
CA HIS A 421 28.65 -34.51 -9.23
C HIS A 421 29.61 -33.31 -9.29
N ALA A 422 29.40 -32.33 -8.43
CA ALA A 422 30.45 -31.40 -8.02
C ALA A 422 30.18 -30.94 -6.59
N THR A 423 30.68 -31.75 -5.64
CA THR A 423 30.85 -31.39 -4.23
C THR A 423 31.86 -30.25 -4.11
N HIS A 424 31.44 -29.06 -3.68
CA HIS A 424 32.35 -28.11 -3.03
C HIS A 424 31.61 -27.27 -1.99
N SER A 425 31.83 -27.61 -0.72
CA SER A 425 31.61 -26.74 0.42
C SER A 425 32.54 -25.52 0.34
N PRO A 426 32.13 -24.36 0.88
CA PRO A 426 33.01 -23.72 1.85
C PRO A 426 32.28 -23.21 3.09
N SER A 427 32.99 -23.39 4.19
CA SER A 427 32.75 -22.91 5.55
C SER A 427 32.65 -21.39 5.65
N GLY A 428 31.65 -20.90 6.39
CA GLY A 428 31.59 -19.53 6.92
C GLY A 428 30.68 -19.48 8.14
N ARG A 429 31.23 -19.07 9.29
CA ARG A 429 30.57 -19.01 10.60
C ARG A 429 29.29 -18.18 10.57
N VAL A 430 28.22 -18.73 11.15
CA VAL A 430 26.98 -18.03 11.50
C VAL A 430 27.20 -17.34 12.85
N THR A 431 27.13 -16.01 12.88
CA THR A 431 26.81 -15.28 14.11
C THR A 431 25.28 -15.16 14.17
N GLN A 432 24.70 -15.70 15.24
CA GLN A 432 23.31 -15.48 15.60
C GLN A 432 23.18 -14.03 16.08
N ASP A 433 22.49 -13.21 15.30
CA ASP A 433 21.84 -11.99 15.78
C ASP A 433 20.37 -12.07 15.34
N ASP A 434 19.46 -11.82 16.28
CA ASP A 434 18.01 -11.94 16.18
C ASP A 434 17.40 -11.13 15.02
N PRO A 435 16.46 -11.67 14.23
CA PRO A 435 15.72 -10.93 13.21
C PRO A 435 14.33 -10.54 13.75
N ALA A 436 14.20 -9.36 14.37
CA ALA A 436 12.91 -8.84 14.80
C ALA A 436 12.39 -7.65 13.96
N ASP A 437 13.22 -6.90 13.21
CA ASP A 437 12.80 -5.61 12.65
C ASP A 437 13.04 -5.43 11.13
N LEU A 438 12.75 -6.45 10.32
CA LEU A 438 12.88 -6.37 8.85
C LEU A 438 11.65 -6.90 8.11
N TYR A 439 10.49 -6.30 8.36
CA TYR A 439 9.31 -6.39 7.48
C TYR A 439 8.60 -5.03 7.46
N PRO A 440 8.45 -4.42 6.29
CA PRO A 440 7.23 -4.64 5.54
C PRO A 440 7.53 -5.21 4.15
N TYR A 441 6.55 -5.88 3.56
CA TYR A 441 6.55 -6.42 2.20
C TYR A 441 7.30 -7.76 1.99
N ARG A 442 6.64 -8.88 2.36
CA ARG A 442 6.79 -10.20 1.71
C ARG A 442 5.53 -11.07 1.88
N ILE A 443 4.87 -11.44 0.77
CA ILE A 443 4.83 -12.74 0.05
C ILE A 443 3.83 -13.75 0.65
N ASP A 444 2.79 -14.02 -0.16
CA ASP A 444 1.79 -15.11 -0.10
C ASP A 444 2.37 -16.51 0.18
#